data_AF-A0A7R9XWV1-F1
#
_entry.id   AF-A0A7R9XWV1-F1
#
_cell.length_a   1.000
_cell.length_b   1.000
_cell.length_c   1.000
_cell.angle_alpha   90.00
_cell.angle_beta   90.00
_cell.angle_gamma   90.00
#
_symmetry.space_group_name_H-M   'P 1'
#
loop_
_entity.id
_entity.type
_entity.pdbx_description
1 polymer ?
#
loop_
_entity_poly.entity_id
_entity_poly.type
_entity_poly.pdbx_seq_one_letter_code
_entity_poly.pdbx_strand_id
1 'polypeptide(L)'
;QHRDPARGTRRRRATHAMTPPLDPSPAGDVPEMDPEQLLREFPPKPKDEAYLRALAEASGGRALTDEERATNEKNADALFETYKVAEVREIEKKTRLEAAEKARELKKLRGGSYLDAIATADAIEAIERHARCAVEKLGELNKMLQDLPDPAVTTRGDSSSEPAFKVDEITGEIFVEGEEDLEYATGSRVKFLVDTPEKIWGSLEEGDLLGAAERFLAASDVYSALERGEGDDGVMLWADVLKMFPLVKQQGPLLDSFRAQIARRAREELRAKSALDASRASSAVAACVLVEDLSAAEALALAMQSRRAHARAILRRGAEGKTRGKAANALARTLLDARRTTLLASQCFLPGADADGGVSVSVPRAFRDIVGSSSGSEEGTRREMDTSFAGVAVPKREAERRRARVEARATALATRAPSRRDVAAACEAYLTGVAEDVARAVESRGLLNSVRSLGELAAFEKDVTRRMERAGGGGGGKPGASDEDLAVSDLLGTALDAFGALAEKPFVQRARALLRDALSHAPTRAAIDAALKATTTAAAAAPAA
;
A
#
# COMPACT_ATOMS: atom_id res chain seq x y z
N GLN A 1 5.86 -74.84 16.88
CA GLN A 1 6.59 -74.99 15.60
C GLN A 1 6.11 -73.87 14.67
N HIS A 2 6.90 -72.80 14.62
CA HIS A 2 6.68 -71.60 13.80
C HIS A 2 6.94 -71.90 12.32
N ARG A 3 6.19 -71.24 11.42
CA ARG A 3 6.74 -70.81 10.12
C ARG A 3 5.94 -69.65 9.50
N ASP A 4 6.65 -68.54 9.34
CA ASP A 4 6.42 -67.40 8.44
C ASP A 4 6.38 -67.81 6.96
N PRO A 5 6.00 -66.88 6.05
CA PRO A 5 7.08 -66.25 5.29
C PRO A 5 6.93 -64.72 5.11
N ALA A 6 8.00 -64.02 5.49
CA ALA A 6 8.33 -62.67 5.07
C ALA A 6 8.85 -62.63 3.63
N ARG A 7 8.39 -61.68 2.81
CA ARG A 7 9.09 -61.20 1.61
C ARG A 7 9.48 -59.74 1.81
N GLY A 8 10.77 -59.52 2.05
CA GLY A 8 11.39 -58.22 2.08
C GLY A 8 11.86 -57.77 0.69
N THR A 9 11.59 -56.52 0.35
CA THR A 9 12.27 -55.81 -0.74
C THR A 9 12.95 -54.56 -0.20
N ARG A 10 14.28 -54.69 -0.13
CA ARG A 10 15.35 -53.69 0.00
C ARG A 10 14.96 -52.22 -0.24
N ARG A 11 15.23 -51.35 0.74
CA ARG A 11 15.74 -50.00 0.49
C ARG A 11 17.05 -49.79 1.26
N ARG A 12 18.07 -49.38 0.51
CA ARG A 12 19.44 -49.15 0.94
C ARG A 12 19.49 -47.95 1.90
N ARG A 13 19.99 -48.15 3.12
CA ARG A 13 20.53 -47.06 3.95
C ARG A 13 21.95 -46.76 3.46
N ALA A 14 22.15 -45.57 2.90
CA ALA A 14 23.48 -45.04 2.66
C ALA A 14 24.00 -44.47 3.99
N THR A 15 24.96 -45.16 4.60
CA THR A 15 25.75 -44.64 5.71
C THR A 15 26.86 -43.77 5.13
N HIS A 16 26.71 -42.45 5.13
CA HIS A 16 27.86 -41.55 4.96
C HIS A 16 28.50 -41.36 6.35
N ALA A 17 29.65 -41.99 6.50
CA ALA A 17 30.54 -41.79 7.65
C ALA A 17 31.01 -40.33 7.67
N MET A 18 30.75 -39.63 8.77
CA MET A 18 31.37 -38.35 9.08
C MET A 18 32.87 -38.57 9.33
N THR A 19 33.70 -37.99 8.49
CA THR A 19 35.12 -37.77 8.75
C THR A 19 35.28 -36.76 9.89
N PRO A 20 36.15 -37.00 10.89
CA PRO A 20 36.42 -36.02 11.93
C PRO A 20 37.21 -34.83 11.35
N PRO A 21 37.00 -33.59 11.84
CA PRO A 21 37.80 -32.45 11.42
C PRO A 21 39.22 -32.54 11.98
N LEU A 22 40.18 -32.21 11.12
CA LEU A 22 41.60 -32.08 11.42
C LEU A 22 41.86 -31.04 12.52
N ASP A 23 42.71 -31.40 13.49
CA ASP A 23 43.29 -30.50 14.48
C ASP A 23 44.07 -29.35 13.81
N PRO A 24 43.92 -28.09 14.28
CA PRO A 24 44.88 -27.05 13.98
C PRO A 24 46.10 -27.16 14.89
N SER A 25 47.27 -27.39 14.27
CA SER A 25 48.60 -27.28 14.88
C SER A 25 48.84 -25.87 15.48
N PRO A 26 49.67 -25.71 16.53
CA PRO A 26 49.74 -24.48 17.32
C PRO A 26 50.62 -23.44 16.62
N ALA A 27 50.00 -22.41 16.05
CA ALA A 27 50.69 -21.18 15.69
C ALA A 27 50.72 -20.27 16.91
N GLY A 28 51.92 -19.88 17.32
CA GLY A 28 52.24 -19.36 18.64
C GLY A 28 51.47 -18.12 19.08
N ASP A 29 51.28 -18.05 20.39
CA ASP A 29 50.90 -16.87 21.14
C ASP A 29 51.86 -15.71 20.81
N VAL A 30 51.33 -14.70 20.13
CA VAL A 30 51.94 -13.37 20.08
C VAL A 30 51.11 -12.47 20.98
N PRO A 31 51.68 -11.88 22.04
CA PRO A 31 50.92 -11.10 22.99
C PRO A 31 50.28 -9.88 22.31
N GLU A 32 48.97 -9.70 22.49
CA GLU A 32 48.27 -8.47 22.16
C GLU A 32 48.93 -7.30 22.91
N MET A 33 49.55 -6.39 22.17
CA MET A 33 50.08 -5.14 22.73
C MET A 33 49.14 -3.97 22.43
N ASP A 34 48.83 -3.22 23.48
CA ASP A 34 47.93 -2.08 23.47
C ASP A 34 48.47 -0.95 22.55
N PRO A 35 47.63 -0.36 21.68
CA PRO A 35 48.05 0.62 20.68
C PRO A 35 48.58 1.93 21.28
N GLU A 36 48.29 2.23 22.55
CA GLU A 36 48.80 3.41 23.24
C GLU A 36 50.26 3.28 23.71
N GLN A 37 50.77 2.06 23.91
CA GLN A 37 52.17 1.84 24.29
C GLN A 37 53.14 2.03 23.12
N LEU A 38 52.73 1.64 21.90
CA LEU A 38 53.49 1.83 20.66
C LEU A 38 53.73 3.31 20.31
N LEU A 39 52.79 4.20 20.67
CA LEU A 39 52.90 5.64 20.44
C LEU A 39 53.86 6.34 21.43
N ARG A 40 54.18 5.70 22.56
CA ARG A 40 55.16 6.21 23.53
C ARG A 40 56.59 5.81 23.21
N GLU A 41 56.81 4.61 22.67
CA GLU A 41 58.16 4.13 22.35
C GLU A 41 58.73 4.72 21.05
N PHE A 42 57.88 5.20 20.12
CA PHE A 42 58.33 5.75 18.83
C PHE A 42 57.60 7.04 18.45
N PRO A 43 58.01 8.22 18.97
CA PRO A 43 57.42 9.47 18.55
C PRO A 43 57.85 9.84 17.11
N PRO A 44 56.93 10.24 16.21
CA PRO A 44 57.30 10.63 14.85
C PRO A 44 58.04 11.97 14.85
N LYS A 45 59.22 12.01 14.22
CA LYS A 45 59.95 13.27 14.00
C LYS A 45 59.20 14.17 13.01
N PRO A 46 59.13 15.49 13.24
CA PRO A 46 58.46 16.41 12.32
C PRO A 46 59.23 16.46 10.99
N LYS A 47 58.51 16.35 9.87
CA LYS A 47 59.07 16.44 8.52
C LYS A 47 58.68 17.79 7.92
N ASP A 48 59.66 18.66 7.72
CA ASP A 48 59.47 19.96 7.07
C ASP A 48 59.11 19.81 5.58
N GLU A 49 58.26 20.72 5.09
CA GLU A 49 57.73 20.74 3.71
C GLU A 49 58.81 20.75 2.61
N ALA A 50 60.03 21.21 2.93
CA ALA A 50 61.15 21.23 2.00
C ALA A 50 61.63 19.83 1.61
N TYR A 51 61.57 18.86 2.54
CA TYR A 51 61.99 17.48 2.30
C TYR A 51 61.00 16.73 1.39
N LEU A 52 59.71 17.04 1.49
CA LEU A 52 58.66 16.43 0.68
C LEU A 52 58.63 16.98 -0.76
N ARG A 53 58.97 18.26 -0.97
CA ARG A 53 59.12 18.85 -2.31
C ARG A 53 60.33 18.30 -3.07
N ALA A 54 61.48 18.14 -2.41
CA ALA A 54 62.68 17.59 -3.03
C ALA A 54 62.51 16.13 -3.52
N LEU A 55 61.67 15.34 -2.85
CA LEU A 55 61.33 13.98 -3.26
C LEU A 55 60.31 13.92 -4.42
N ALA A 56 59.43 14.92 -4.52
CA ALA A 56 58.43 15.01 -5.59
C ALA A 56 59.06 15.37 -6.95
N GLU A 57 60.08 16.23 -6.96
CA GLU A 57 60.79 16.61 -8.19
C GLU A 57 61.75 15.52 -8.70
N ALA A 58 62.23 14.64 -7.81
CA ALA A 58 63.14 13.56 -8.18
C ALA A 58 62.46 12.31 -8.79
N SER A 59 61.13 12.21 -8.79
CA SER A 59 60.42 11.01 -9.22
C SER A 59 59.36 11.30 -10.30
N GLY A 60 59.81 11.34 -11.56
CA GLY A 60 58.97 11.48 -12.74
C GLY A 60 58.09 10.26 -13.04
N GLY A 61 57.06 10.02 -12.22
CA GLY A 61 56.07 8.95 -12.40
C GLY A 61 54.70 9.47 -12.89
N ARG A 62 54.09 8.74 -13.83
CA ARG A 62 52.77 9.04 -14.42
C ARG A 62 51.64 8.79 -13.40
N ALA A 63 50.66 9.69 -13.30
CA ALA A 63 49.50 9.51 -12.42
C ALA A 63 48.52 8.46 -12.98
N LEU A 64 48.21 7.43 -12.20
CA LEU A 64 47.25 6.36 -12.51
C LEU A 64 45.80 6.80 -12.21
N THR A 65 44.83 6.22 -12.92
CA THR A 65 43.40 6.52 -12.78
C THR A 65 42.75 5.78 -11.61
N ASP A 66 41.64 6.29 -11.08
CA ASP A 66 40.98 5.71 -9.87
C ASP A 66 40.42 4.29 -10.09
N GLU A 67 40.14 3.90 -11.33
CA GLU A 67 39.72 2.53 -11.68
C GLU A 67 40.88 1.54 -11.60
N GLU A 68 42.08 1.94 -12.04
CA GLU A 68 43.30 1.12 -11.97
C GLU A 68 43.78 0.92 -10.52
N ARG A 69 43.51 1.90 -9.64
CA ARG A 69 43.77 1.78 -8.20
C ARG A 69 42.93 0.69 -7.55
N ALA A 70 41.63 0.63 -7.85
CA ALA A 70 40.72 -0.37 -7.27
C ALA A 70 41.00 -1.80 -7.78
N THR A 71 41.53 -1.96 -9.00
CA THR A 71 41.96 -3.26 -9.51
C THR A 71 43.30 -3.69 -8.93
N ASN A 72 44.23 -2.75 -8.71
CA ASN A 72 45.52 -3.05 -8.11
C ASN A 72 45.38 -3.42 -6.62
N GLU A 73 44.45 -2.80 -5.88
CA GLU A 73 44.15 -3.16 -4.49
C GLU A 73 43.72 -4.63 -4.29
N LYS A 74 43.28 -5.32 -5.35
CA LYS A 74 42.89 -6.75 -5.30
C LYS A 74 44.03 -7.72 -5.67
N ASN A 75 45.11 -7.22 -6.28
CA ASN A 75 46.25 -8.02 -6.71
C ASN A 75 47.49 -7.64 -5.89
N ALA A 76 47.93 -8.54 -5.00
CA ALA A 76 49.05 -8.29 -4.09
C ALA A 76 50.35 -7.90 -4.82
N ASP A 77 50.65 -8.57 -5.94
CA ASP A 77 51.86 -8.30 -6.73
C ASP A 77 51.83 -6.89 -7.37
N ALA A 78 50.66 -6.44 -7.84
CA ALA A 78 50.48 -5.11 -8.43
C ALA A 78 50.55 -3.97 -7.39
N LEU A 79 50.16 -4.23 -6.14
CA LEU A 79 50.29 -3.29 -5.02
C LEU A 79 51.76 -2.99 -4.71
N PHE A 80 52.62 -4.02 -4.69
CA PHE A 80 54.05 -3.85 -4.40
C PHE A 80 54.81 -3.14 -5.54
N GLU A 81 54.33 -3.27 -6.79
CA GLU A 81 54.92 -2.58 -7.95
C GLU A 81 54.53 -1.10 -8.04
N THR A 82 53.33 -0.72 -7.60
CA THR A 82 52.76 0.61 -7.83
C THR A 82 52.73 1.51 -6.60
N TYR A 83 52.74 0.96 -5.39
CA TYR A 83 52.65 1.72 -4.13
C TYR A 83 53.93 1.65 -3.31
N LYS A 84 54.21 2.71 -2.55
CA LYS A 84 55.38 2.76 -1.67
C LYS A 84 55.15 1.86 -0.45
N VAL A 85 56.24 1.34 0.14
CA VAL A 85 56.18 0.42 1.31
C VAL A 85 55.35 0.97 2.48
N ALA A 86 55.33 2.29 2.68
CA ALA A 86 54.51 2.92 3.71
C ALA A 86 53.00 2.89 3.42
N GLU A 87 52.61 3.07 2.16
CA GLU A 87 51.22 3.03 1.69
C GLU A 87 50.68 1.61 1.70
N VAL A 88 51.53 0.63 1.34
CA VAL A 88 51.18 -0.80 1.40
C VAL A 88 50.91 -1.25 2.85
N ARG A 89 51.65 -0.74 3.85
CA ARG A 89 51.38 -1.03 5.28
C ARG A 89 50.05 -0.45 5.76
N GLU A 90 49.63 0.69 5.22
CA GLU A 90 48.34 1.27 5.55
C GLU A 90 47.19 0.46 4.93
N ILE A 91 47.36 0.01 3.69
CA ILE A 91 46.43 -0.91 3.00
C ILE A 91 46.37 -2.26 3.72
N GLU A 92 47.50 -2.80 4.19
CA GLU A 92 47.56 -4.01 5.01
C GLU A 92 46.77 -3.85 6.31
N LYS A 93 46.96 -2.74 7.02
CA LYS A 93 46.23 -2.45 8.26
C LYS A 93 44.72 -2.34 8.01
N LYS A 94 44.33 -1.66 6.93
CA LYS A 94 42.92 -1.49 6.53
C LYS A 94 42.30 -2.84 6.15
N THR A 95 42.96 -3.63 5.31
CA THR A 95 42.47 -4.95 4.89
C THR A 95 42.38 -5.92 6.07
N ARG A 96 43.31 -5.88 7.03
CA ARG A 96 43.24 -6.67 8.26
C ARG A 96 42.04 -6.29 9.15
N LEU A 97 41.71 -5.00 9.24
CA LEU A 97 40.51 -4.55 9.96
C LEU A 97 39.22 -5.02 9.28
N GLU A 98 39.13 -4.85 7.96
CA GLU A 98 37.98 -5.31 7.16
C GLU A 98 37.80 -6.83 7.24
N ALA A 99 38.91 -7.60 7.24
CA ALA A 99 38.86 -9.05 7.41
C ALA A 99 38.37 -9.44 8.81
N ALA A 100 38.80 -8.73 9.86
CA ALA A 100 38.33 -8.97 11.22
C ALA A 100 36.85 -8.60 11.41
N GLU A 101 36.38 -7.54 10.75
CA GLU A 101 34.97 -7.16 10.73
C GLU A 101 34.11 -8.22 10.03
N LYS A 102 34.48 -8.62 8.81
CA LYS A 102 33.80 -9.69 8.06
C LYS A 102 33.80 -11.02 8.81
N ALA A 103 34.88 -11.35 9.52
CA ALA A 103 34.93 -12.53 10.39
C ALA A 103 33.94 -12.44 11.55
N ARG A 104 33.76 -11.26 12.17
CA ARG A 104 32.74 -11.03 13.20
C ARG A 104 31.32 -11.11 12.65
N GLU A 105 31.07 -10.56 11.47
CA GLU A 105 29.78 -10.65 10.78
C GLU A 105 29.43 -12.09 10.43
N LEU A 106 30.37 -12.87 9.88
CA LEU A 106 30.19 -14.29 9.60
C LEU A 106 29.95 -15.09 10.88
N LYS A 107 30.62 -14.75 12.00
CA LYS A 107 30.36 -15.38 13.30
C LYS A 107 28.94 -15.06 13.82
N LYS A 108 28.45 -13.83 13.60
CA LYS A 108 27.09 -13.41 13.95
C LYS A 108 26.04 -14.10 13.06
N LEU A 109 26.28 -14.20 11.75
CA LEU A 109 25.40 -14.88 10.79
C LEU A 109 25.34 -16.39 11.04
N ARG A 110 26.48 -17.04 11.34
CA ARG A 110 26.50 -18.45 11.71
C ARG A 110 25.81 -18.70 13.06
N GLY A 111 26.00 -17.82 14.04
CA GLY A 111 25.26 -17.87 15.31
C GLY A 111 23.74 -17.76 15.10
N GLY A 112 23.30 -16.84 14.23
CA GLY A 112 21.91 -16.71 13.81
C GLY A 112 21.39 -17.96 13.09
N SER A 113 22.20 -18.58 12.22
CA SER A 113 21.83 -19.81 11.51
C SER A 113 21.72 -21.03 12.44
N TYR A 114 22.54 -21.14 13.49
CA TYR A 114 22.35 -22.19 14.51
C TYR A 114 21.09 -21.96 15.35
N LEU A 115 20.77 -20.70 15.70
CA LEU A 115 19.53 -20.37 16.40
C LEU A 115 18.30 -20.65 15.53
N ASP A 116 18.37 -20.34 14.24
CA ASP A 116 17.32 -20.65 13.28
C ASP A 116 17.15 -22.17 13.12
N ALA A 117 18.24 -22.95 13.04
CA ALA A 117 18.18 -24.40 13.02
C ALA A 117 17.52 -24.99 14.28
N ILE A 118 17.81 -24.44 15.46
CA ILE A 118 17.15 -24.82 16.72
C ILE A 118 15.66 -24.47 16.68
N ALA A 119 15.31 -23.25 16.24
CA ALA A 119 13.92 -22.83 16.10
C ALA A 119 13.14 -23.71 15.10
N THR A 120 13.77 -24.15 14.01
CA THR A 120 13.14 -25.10 13.08
C THR A 120 12.94 -26.49 13.71
N ALA A 121 13.86 -26.94 14.57
CA ALA A 121 13.71 -28.20 15.30
C ALA A 121 12.54 -28.12 16.30
N ASP A 122 12.44 -27.01 17.05
CA ASP A 122 11.35 -26.76 18.00
C ASP A 122 9.99 -26.68 17.27
N ALA A 123 9.95 -26.07 16.09
CA ALA A 123 8.76 -26.00 15.26
C ALA A 123 8.31 -27.40 14.78
N ILE A 124 9.26 -28.27 14.39
CA ILE A 124 8.96 -29.65 14.01
C ILE A 124 8.41 -30.44 15.21
N GLU A 125 8.98 -30.26 16.40
CA GLU A 125 8.49 -30.91 17.62
C GLU A 125 7.07 -30.43 17.99
N ALA A 126 6.78 -29.14 17.79
CA ALA A 126 5.44 -28.60 17.98
C ALA A 126 4.42 -29.19 16.98
N ILE A 127 4.80 -29.32 15.71
CA ILE A 127 3.97 -29.96 14.69
C ILE A 127 3.69 -31.42 15.07
N GLU A 128 4.69 -32.16 15.55
CA GLU A 128 4.51 -33.54 15.99
C GLU A 128 3.52 -33.64 17.16
N ARG A 129 3.65 -32.78 18.18
CA ARG A 129 2.72 -32.72 19.31
C ARG A 129 1.30 -32.41 18.85
N HIS A 130 1.13 -31.45 17.95
CA HIS A 130 -0.19 -31.09 17.42
C HIS A 130 -0.79 -32.21 16.58
N ALA A 131 0.00 -32.87 15.73
CA ALA A 131 -0.46 -34.01 14.94
C ALA A 131 -0.89 -35.17 15.84
N ARG A 132 -0.14 -35.45 16.91
CA ARG A 132 -0.51 -36.50 17.89
C ARG A 132 -1.80 -36.16 18.63
N CYS A 133 -1.94 -34.93 19.13
CA CYS A 133 -3.16 -34.47 19.80
C CYS A 133 -4.37 -34.50 18.85
N ALA A 134 -4.20 -34.15 17.57
CA ALA A 134 -5.26 -34.23 16.57
C ALA A 134 -5.70 -35.68 16.33
N VAL A 135 -4.76 -36.63 16.25
CA VAL A 135 -5.07 -38.07 16.12
C VAL A 135 -5.79 -38.60 17.35
N GLU A 136 -5.37 -38.20 18.56
CA GLU A 136 -6.05 -38.57 19.81
C GLU A 136 -7.49 -38.05 19.84
N LYS A 137 -7.70 -36.76 19.54
CA LYS A 137 -9.03 -36.14 19.47
C LYS A 137 -9.92 -36.76 18.38
N LEU A 138 -9.37 -37.07 17.21
CA LEU A 138 -10.11 -37.79 16.17
C LEU A 138 -10.46 -39.21 16.59
N GLY A 139 -9.57 -39.88 17.35
CA GLY A 139 -9.84 -41.18 17.95
C GLY A 139 -10.95 -41.11 19.01
N GLU A 140 -10.97 -40.06 19.83
CA GLU A 140 -12.04 -39.78 20.79
C GLU A 140 -13.37 -39.50 20.07
N LEU A 141 -13.37 -38.65 19.04
CA LEU A 141 -14.55 -38.39 18.21
C LEU A 141 -15.07 -39.66 17.55
N ASN A 142 -14.19 -40.51 17.01
CA ASN A 142 -14.59 -41.76 16.39
C ASN A 142 -15.17 -42.75 17.41
N LYS A 143 -14.66 -42.78 18.65
CA LYS A 143 -15.28 -43.56 19.73
C LYS A 143 -16.65 -43.01 20.11
N MET A 144 -16.77 -41.69 20.28
CA MET A 144 -18.06 -41.06 20.57
C MET A 144 -19.08 -41.32 19.45
N LEU A 145 -18.67 -41.30 18.18
CA LEU A 145 -19.52 -41.65 17.04
C LEU A 145 -19.91 -43.13 17.02
N GLN A 146 -19.06 -44.04 17.52
CA GLN A 146 -19.37 -45.46 17.65
C GLN A 146 -20.25 -45.77 18.88
N ASP A 147 -20.17 -44.93 19.91
CA ASP A 147 -20.97 -45.02 21.14
C ASP A 147 -22.36 -44.35 20.97
N LEU A 148 -22.57 -43.60 19.90
CA LEU A 148 -23.90 -43.10 19.52
C LEU A 148 -24.77 -44.28 19.04
N PRO A 149 -25.99 -44.47 19.59
CA PRO A 149 -26.89 -45.51 19.11
C PRO A 149 -27.36 -45.20 17.68
N ASP A 150 -27.49 -46.24 16.85
CA ASP A 150 -28.01 -46.16 15.47
C ASP A 150 -29.32 -45.33 15.39
N PRO A 151 -29.46 -44.39 14.43
CA PRO A 151 -30.65 -43.56 14.27
C PRO A 151 -31.91 -44.33 13.81
N ALA A 152 -31.86 -45.66 13.75
CA ALA A 152 -32.98 -46.48 13.30
C ALA A 152 -33.97 -46.90 14.41
N VAL A 153 -33.71 -46.58 15.69
CA VAL A 153 -34.60 -46.97 16.81
C VAL A 153 -34.77 -45.85 17.83
N THR A 154 -35.23 -44.67 17.41
CA THR A 154 -35.77 -43.64 18.33
C THR A 154 -37.07 -43.03 17.79
N THR A 155 -38.01 -43.89 17.39
CA THR A 155 -39.43 -43.50 17.29
C THR A 155 -40.25 -44.42 18.15
N ARG A 156 -40.14 -44.29 19.48
CA ARG A 156 -41.17 -44.74 20.44
C ARG A 156 -40.84 -44.36 21.88
N GLY A 157 -41.65 -43.47 22.44
CA GLY A 157 -42.08 -43.52 23.83
C GLY A 157 -41.23 -42.76 24.85
N ASP A 158 -41.82 -41.66 25.33
CA ASP A 158 -41.82 -41.17 26.71
C ASP A 158 -40.49 -41.05 27.48
N SER A 159 -40.06 -39.80 27.68
CA SER A 159 -39.89 -39.14 29.00
C SER A 159 -38.67 -38.20 29.05
N SER A 160 -38.92 -37.02 29.63
CA SER A 160 -38.00 -36.12 30.34
C SER A 160 -36.82 -35.46 29.62
N SER A 161 -36.95 -34.13 29.47
CA SER A 161 -35.92 -33.10 29.68
C SER A 161 -34.64 -33.17 28.85
N GLU A 162 -34.72 -32.79 27.58
CA GLU A 162 -33.69 -32.01 26.87
C GLU A 162 -34.39 -31.17 25.76
N PRO A 163 -33.91 -29.95 25.42
CA PRO A 163 -34.54 -29.15 24.39
C PRO A 163 -34.33 -29.81 23.03
N ALA A 164 -35.45 -30.19 22.40
CA ALA A 164 -35.46 -30.85 21.10
C ALA A 164 -35.18 -29.84 19.99
N PHE A 165 -33.91 -29.63 19.65
CA PHE A 165 -33.53 -28.98 18.39
C PHE A 165 -34.00 -29.86 17.22
N LYS A 166 -35.03 -29.42 16.50
CA LYS A 166 -35.36 -29.97 15.18
C LYS A 166 -34.64 -29.12 14.14
N VAL A 167 -33.51 -29.63 13.66
CA VAL A 167 -32.81 -29.12 12.49
C VAL A 167 -33.34 -29.89 11.29
N ASP A 168 -33.96 -29.20 10.33
CA ASP A 168 -34.30 -29.82 9.06
C ASP A 168 -33.02 -30.07 8.25
N GLU A 169 -32.71 -31.34 7.99
CA GLU A 169 -31.42 -31.82 7.47
C GLU A 169 -31.15 -31.36 6.01
N ILE A 170 -32.17 -30.82 5.33
CA ILE A 170 -32.10 -30.32 3.96
C ILE A 170 -31.90 -28.79 3.91
N THR A 171 -32.49 -28.04 4.85
CA THR A 171 -32.52 -26.56 4.84
C THR A 171 -31.69 -25.92 5.95
N GLY A 172 -31.29 -26.67 6.99
CA GLY A 172 -30.59 -26.15 8.17
C GLY A 172 -31.40 -25.12 8.96
N GLU A 173 -32.73 -25.14 8.84
CA GLU A 173 -33.63 -24.29 9.61
C GLU A 173 -33.81 -24.87 11.03
N ILE A 174 -33.73 -23.98 12.04
CA ILE A 174 -34.18 -24.25 13.41
C ILE A 174 -35.61 -23.71 13.49
N PHE A 175 -36.60 -24.59 13.68
CA PHE A 175 -37.97 -24.15 13.93
C PHE A 175 -38.08 -23.56 15.34
N VAL A 176 -38.57 -22.32 15.43
CA VAL A 176 -38.70 -21.54 16.68
C VAL A 176 -40.07 -21.80 17.28
N GLU A 177 -40.14 -22.61 18.33
CA GLU A 177 -41.41 -22.89 19.04
C GLU A 177 -41.38 -22.47 20.54
N GLY A 178 -40.29 -21.89 21.06
CA GLY A 178 -40.15 -21.55 22.49
C GLY A 178 -39.67 -20.13 22.82
N GLU A 179 -40.05 -19.62 24.01
CA GLU A 179 -39.64 -18.30 24.55
C GLU A 179 -38.12 -18.26 24.85
N GLU A 180 -37.53 -19.38 25.30
CA GLU A 180 -36.08 -19.52 25.54
C GLU A 180 -35.25 -19.43 24.24
N ASP A 181 -35.79 -19.90 23.11
CA ASP A 181 -35.13 -19.83 21.80
C ASP A 181 -35.20 -18.42 21.18
N LEU A 182 -36.24 -17.65 21.54
CA LEU A 182 -36.39 -16.25 21.16
C LEU A 182 -35.35 -15.35 21.85
N GLU A 183 -35.11 -15.60 23.14
CA GLU A 183 -34.07 -14.92 23.91
C GLU A 183 -32.68 -15.25 23.37
N TYR A 184 -32.43 -16.51 23.01
CA TYR A 184 -31.17 -16.93 22.38
C TYR A 184 -30.98 -16.28 21.00
N ALA A 185 -32.00 -16.31 20.14
CA ALA A 185 -31.95 -15.69 18.82
C ALA A 185 -31.70 -14.18 18.90
N THR A 186 -32.34 -13.51 19.86
CA THR A 186 -32.11 -12.09 20.16
C THR A 186 -30.70 -11.86 20.70
N GLY A 187 -30.27 -12.65 21.68
CA GLY A 187 -28.94 -12.57 22.29
C GLY A 187 -27.80 -12.77 21.30
N SER A 188 -27.96 -13.68 20.32
CA SER A 188 -26.97 -13.91 19.26
C SER A 188 -26.79 -12.69 18.34
N ARG A 189 -27.88 -11.98 18.01
CA ARG A 189 -27.84 -10.72 17.24
C ARG A 189 -27.21 -9.59 18.05
N VAL A 190 -27.52 -9.52 19.35
CA VAL A 190 -26.86 -8.56 20.25
C VAL A 190 -25.37 -8.83 20.33
N LYS A 191 -24.95 -10.10 20.48
CA LYS A 191 -23.54 -10.50 20.45
C LYS A 191 -22.87 -10.07 19.16
N PHE A 192 -23.51 -10.33 18.02
CA PHE A 192 -23.02 -9.92 16.70
C PHE A 192 -22.75 -8.40 16.63
N LEU A 193 -23.65 -7.58 17.19
CA LEU A 193 -23.46 -6.13 17.27
C LEU A 193 -22.28 -5.75 18.18
N VAL A 194 -22.13 -6.41 19.33
CA VAL A 194 -21.03 -6.15 20.27
C VAL A 194 -19.66 -6.57 19.71
N ASP A 195 -19.61 -7.60 18.87
CA ASP A 195 -18.37 -8.08 18.22
C ASP A 195 -18.03 -7.25 16.94
N THR A 196 -18.99 -6.50 16.41
CA THR A 196 -18.83 -5.69 15.17
C THR A 196 -17.67 -4.70 15.23
N PRO A 197 -17.48 -3.90 16.30
CA PRO A 197 -16.44 -2.90 16.38
C PRO A 197 -15.04 -3.47 16.16
N GLU A 198 -14.73 -4.61 16.79
CA GLU A 198 -13.43 -5.28 16.65
C GLU A 198 -13.16 -5.68 15.19
N LYS A 199 -14.16 -6.26 14.53
CA LYS A 199 -14.07 -6.68 13.13
C LYS A 199 -13.89 -5.48 12.19
N ILE A 200 -14.64 -4.40 12.39
CA ILE A 200 -14.48 -3.18 11.59
C ILE A 200 -13.08 -2.59 11.78
N TRP A 201 -12.59 -2.53 13.02
CA TRP A 201 -11.24 -2.02 13.29
C TRP A 201 -10.16 -2.88 12.65
N GLY A 202 -10.26 -4.21 12.74
CA GLY A 202 -9.33 -5.13 12.07
C GLY A 202 -9.27 -4.88 10.55
N SER A 203 -10.42 -4.84 9.87
CA SER A 203 -10.47 -4.54 8.43
C SER A 203 -9.91 -3.15 8.10
N LEU A 204 -10.17 -2.14 8.94
CA LEU A 204 -9.64 -0.79 8.76
C LEU A 204 -8.12 -0.70 8.94
N GLU A 205 -7.52 -1.55 9.78
CA GLU A 205 -6.07 -1.62 10.00
C GLU A 205 -5.36 -2.38 8.87
N GLU A 206 -5.98 -3.43 8.35
CA GLU A 206 -5.51 -4.18 7.18
C GLU A 206 -5.64 -3.38 5.87
N GLY A 207 -6.46 -2.32 5.86
CA GLY A 207 -6.74 -1.49 4.70
C GLY A 207 -7.87 -2.02 3.82
N ASP A 208 -8.61 -3.03 4.29
CA ASP A 208 -9.81 -3.53 3.65
C ASP A 208 -11.03 -2.63 3.99
N LEU A 209 -11.17 -1.57 3.20
CA LEU A 209 -12.27 -0.62 3.36
C LEU A 209 -13.62 -1.21 2.96
N LEU A 210 -13.63 -2.17 2.02
CA LEU A 210 -14.87 -2.79 1.54
C LEU A 210 -15.41 -3.75 2.59
N GLY A 211 -14.57 -4.64 3.15
CA GLY A 211 -14.97 -5.53 4.25
C GLY A 211 -15.45 -4.76 5.48
N ALA A 212 -14.80 -3.65 5.82
CA ALA A 212 -15.26 -2.76 6.90
C ALA A 212 -16.67 -2.18 6.62
N ALA A 213 -16.91 -1.69 5.39
CA ALA A 213 -18.21 -1.16 4.97
C ALA A 213 -19.29 -2.25 4.95
N GLU A 214 -18.95 -3.46 4.48
CA GLU A 214 -19.84 -4.60 4.45
C GLU A 214 -20.26 -5.01 5.87
N ARG A 215 -19.31 -5.15 6.79
CA ARG A 215 -19.58 -5.51 8.18
C ARG A 215 -20.41 -4.45 8.91
N PHE A 216 -20.15 -3.17 8.63
CA PHE A 216 -20.96 -2.05 9.11
C PHE A 216 -22.42 -2.13 8.63
N LEU A 217 -22.63 -2.39 7.34
CA LEU A 217 -23.98 -2.54 6.80
C LEU A 217 -24.71 -3.74 7.42
N ALA A 218 -24.01 -4.87 7.60
CA ALA A 218 -24.60 -6.06 8.22
C ALA A 218 -25.05 -5.78 9.66
N ALA A 219 -24.22 -5.03 10.41
CA ALA A 219 -24.57 -4.61 11.76
C ALA A 219 -25.73 -3.60 11.77
N SER A 220 -25.76 -2.65 10.83
CA SER A 220 -26.84 -1.66 10.71
C SER A 220 -28.18 -2.33 10.38
N ASP A 221 -28.14 -3.35 9.53
CA ASP A 221 -29.30 -4.17 9.17
C ASP A 221 -29.83 -4.95 10.38
N VAL A 222 -28.95 -5.65 11.10
CA VAL A 222 -29.31 -6.40 12.32
C VAL A 222 -29.84 -5.47 13.40
N TYR A 223 -29.21 -4.31 13.61
CA TYR A 223 -29.68 -3.30 14.56
C TYR A 223 -31.08 -2.80 14.21
N SER A 224 -31.30 -2.49 12.94
CA SER A 224 -32.61 -2.03 12.46
C SER A 224 -33.68 -3.12 12.56
N ALA A 225 -33.32 -4.40 12.36
CA ALA A 225 -34.23 -5.52 12.56
C ALA A 225 -34.64 -5.68 14.03
N LEU A 226 -33.68 -5.53 14.96
CA LEU A 226 -33.98 -5.52 16.41
C LEU A 226 -34.87 -4.33 16.82
N GLU A 227 -34.64 -3.15 16.24
CA GLU A 227 -35.41 -1.95 16.57
C GLU A 227 -36.86 -2.01 16.04
N ARG A 228 -37.07 -2.55 14.83
CA ARG A 228 -38.41 -2.66 14.25
C ARG A 228 -39.28 -3.73 14.92
N GLY A 229 -38.67 -4.75 15.54
CA GLY A 229 -39.39 -5.80 16.25
C GLY A 229 -40.46 -6.46 15.38
N GLU A 230 -40.11 -6.83 14.14
CA GLU A 230 -41.04 -7.50 13.23
C GLU A 230 -41.42 -8.86 13.83
N GLY A 231 -42.63 -8.96 14.40
CA GLY A 231 -43.11 -10.09 15.21
C GLY A 231 -43.28 -11.43 14.49
N ASP A 232 -42.84 -11.54 13.23
CA ASP A 232 -42.84 -12.77 12.42
C ASP A 232 -41.41 -13.38 12.29
N ASP A 233 -40.44 -12.82 13.05
CA ASP A 233 -39.01 -13.01 12.81
C ASP A 233 -38.24 -13.82 13.87
N GLY A 234 -38.90 -14.28 14.92
CA GLY A 234 -38.18 -14.83 16.06
C GLY A 234 -37.23 -13.78 16.67
N VAL A 235 -37.72 -12.55 16.86
CA VAL A 235 -37.05 -11.46 17.60
C VAL A 235 -38.00 -10.92 18.66
N MET A 236 -37.50 -10.65 19.86
CA MET A 236 -38.30 -10.02 20.92
C MET A 236 -38.71 -8.59 20.53
N LEU A 237 -39.77 -8.07 21.15
CA LEU A 237 -40.13 -6.66 21.00
C LEU A 237 -38.95 -5.79 21.46
N TRP A 238 -38.70 -4.67 20.77
CA TRP A 238 -37.57 -3.78 21.11
C TRP A 238 -37.55 -3.36 22.60
N ALA A 239 -38.71 -3.14 23.21
CA ALA A 239 -38.81 -2.83 24.64
C ALA A 239 -38.25 -3.95 25.54
N ASP A 240 -38.49 -5.21 25.19
CA ASP A 240 -38.02 -6.38 25.91
C ASP A 240 -36.53 -6.65 25.63
N VAL A 241 -36.08 -6.44 24.39
CA VAL A 241 -34.65 -6.44 24.02
C VAL A 241 -33.89 -5.44 24.88
N LEU A 242 -34.42 -4.24 25.08
CA LEU A 242 -33.79 -3.20 25.88
C LEU A 242 -33.79 -3.48 27.39
N LYS A 243 -34.77 -4.24 27.87
CA LYS A 243 -34.84 -4.70 29.26
C LYS A 243 -33.79 -5.77 29.53
N MET A 244 -33.63 -6.72 28.61
CA MET A 244 -32.66 -7.81 28.68
C MET A 244 -31.23 -7.35 28.39
N PHE A 245 -31.06 -6.52 27.36
CA PHE A 245 -29.78 -6.08 26.80
C PHE A 245 -29.73 -4.55 26.68
N PRO A 246 -29.57 -3.81 27.80
CA PRO A 246 -29.58 -2.35 27.78
C PRO A 246 -28.44 -1.74 26.96
N LEU A 247 -27.32 -2.47 26.81
CA LEU A 247 -26.14 -2.06 26.04
C LEU A 247 -26.43 -1.89 24.54
N VAL A 248 -27.49 -2.49 24.02
CA VAL A 248 -27.84 -2.38 22.59
C VAL A 248 -28.12 -0.93 22.22
N LYS A 249 -28.66 -0.10 23.13
CA LYS A 249 -28.86 1.35 22.88
C LYS A 249 -27.57 2.08 22.52
N GLN A 250 -26.44 1.64 23.06
CA GLN A 250 -25.15 2.28 22.82
C GLN A 250 -24.58 1.92 21.44
N GLN A 251 -25.07 0.83 20.81
CA GLN A 251 -24.57 0.38 19.52
C GLN A 251 -24.99 1.29 18.36
N GLY A 252 -26.18 1.92 18.41
CA GLY A 252 -26.63 2.86 17.38
C GLY A 252 -25.66 4.02 17.14
N PRO A 253 -25.36 4.86 18.15
CA PRO A 253 -24.39 5.95 18.02
C PRO A 253 -22.98 5.47 17.65
N LEU A 254 -22.59 4.27 18.08
CA LEU A 254 -21.31 3.67 17.72
C LEU A 254 -21.25 3.34 16.22
N LEU A 255 -22.32 2.74 15.66
CA LEU A 255 -22.45 2.49 14.23
C LEU A 255 -22.41 3.81 13.43
N ASP A 256 -23.09 4.86 13.87
CA ASP A 256 -23.00 6.19 13.23
C ASP A 256 -21.56 6.74 13.23
N SER A 257 -20.80 6.51 14.31
CA SER A 257 -19.40 6.89 14.35
C SER A 257 -18.55 6.10 13.34
N PHE A 258 -18.83 4.80 13.17
CA PHE A 258 -18.14 3.96 12.20
C PHE A 258 -18.47 4.36 10.77
N ARG A 259 -19.72 4.73 10.50
CA ARG A 259 -20.14 5.31 9.22
C ARG A 259 -19.23 6.47 8.82
N ALA A 260 -19.05 7.44 9.72
CA ALA A 260 -18.18 8.59 9.47
C ALA A 260 -16.69 8.20 9.31
N GLN A 261 -16.21 7.24 10.11
CA GLN A 261 -14.81 6.81 10.08
C GLN A 261 -14.44 6.04 8.80
N ILE A 262 -15.29 5.11 8.37
CA ILE A 262 -15.09 4.34 7.13
C ILE A 262 -15.12 5.30 5.93
N ALA A 263 -16.13 6.19 5.86
CA ALA A 263 -16.22 7.17 4.79
C ALA A 263 -15.01 8.14 4.76
N ARG A 264 -14.49 8.55 5.93
CA ARG A 264 -13.28 9.37 6.01
C ARG A 264 -12.05 8.62 5.51
N ARG A 265 -11.82 7.38 5.97
CA ARG A 265 -10.69 6.53 5.55
C ARG A 265 -10.74 6.26 4.05
N ALA A 266 -11.90 5.94 3.49
CA ALA A 266 -12.07 5.74 2.05
C ALA A 266 -11.78 7.00 1.22
N ARG A 267 -12.21 8.17 1.70
CA ARG A 267 -11.88 9.47 1.11
C ARG A 267 -10.40 9.83 1.21
N GLU A 268 -9.72 9.42 2.28
CA GLU A 268 -8.27 9.59 2.45
C GLU A 268 -7.51 8.69 1.48
N GLU A 269 -7.97 7.45 1.30
CA GLU A 269 -7.42 6.49 0.33
C GLU A 269 -7.55 7.00 -1.11
N LEU A 270 -8.71 7.56 -1.47
CA LEU A 270 -8.90 8.26 -2.75
C LEU A 270 -7.99 9.49 -2.89
N ARG A 271 -7.50 10.07 -1.79
CA ARG A 271 -6.53 11.18 -1.77
C ARG A 271 -5.10 10.71 -1.52
N ALA A 272 -4.83 9.40 -1.53
CA ALA A 272 -3.53 8.85 -1.23
C ALA A 272 -2.46 9.34 -2.22
N LYS A 273 -1.24 9.47 -1.71
CA LYS A 273 -0.06 10.00 -2.43
C LYS A 273 0.68 8.92 -3.22
N SER A 274 0.47 7.66 -2.89
CA SER A 274 0.92 6.52 -3.69
C SER A 274 0.16 6.45 -5.01
N ALA A 275 0.71 5.73 -5.99
CA ALA A 275 -0.08 5.35 -7.15
C ALA A 275 -1.31 4.59 -6.66
N LEU A 276 -2.50 5.09 -6.98
CA LEU A 276 -3.75 4.47 -6.61
C LEU A 276 -4.11 3.48 -7.71
N ASP A 277 -4.18 2.21 -7.37
CA ASP A 277 -4.56 1.16 -8.30
C ASP A 277 -6.07 1.13 -8.49
N ALA A 278 -6.54 0.67 -9.65
CA ALA A 278 -7.95 0.59 -9.98
C ALA A 278 -8.76 -0.23 -8.96
N SER A 279 -8.17 -1.29 -8.41
CA SER A 279 -8.82 -2.11 -7.38
C SER A 279 -9.00 -1.36 -6.06
N ARG A 280 -7.98 -0.61 -5.63
CA ARG A 280 -8.06 0.17 -4.38
C ARG A 280 -9.02 1.34 -4.53
N ALA A 281 -9.01 1.98 -5.70
CA ALA A 281 -9.98 3.01 -6.05
C ALA A 281 -11.42 2.46 -6.08
N SER A 282 -11.64 1.28 -6.69
CA SER A 282 -12.96 0.66 -6.77
C SER A 282 -13.48 0.30 -5.38
N SER A 283 -12.66 -0.34 -4.55
CA SER A 283 -13.03 -0.69 -3.16
C SER A 283 -13.30 0.56 -2.30
N ALA A 284 -12.51 1.63 -2.42
CA ALA A 284 -12.73 2.86 -1.67
C ALA A 284 -14.02 3.59 -2.11
N VAL A 285 -14.31 3.62 -3.42
CA VAL A 285 -15.58 4.16 -3.93
C VAL A 285 -16.76 3.30 -3.47
N ALA A 286 -16.64 1.97 -3.56
CA ALA A 286 -17.65 1.02 -3.11
C ALA A 286 -17.97 1.22 -1.61
N ALA A 287 -16.94 1.36 -0.78
CA ALA A 287 -17.10 1.62 0.65
C ALA A 287 -17.87 2.93 0.92
N CYS A 288 -17.53 4.03 0.23
CA CYS A 288 -18.29 5.29 0.33
C CYS A 288 -19.75 5.11 -0.12
N VAL A 289 -19.97 4.41 -1.24
CA VAL A 289 -21.31 4.16 -1.78
C VAL A 289 -22.15 3.38 -0.78
N LEU A 290 -21.60 2.31 -0.20
CA LEU A 290 -22.29 1.45 0.77
C LEU A 290 -22.64 2.20 2.06
N VAL A 291 -21.70 2.97 2.59
CA VAL A 291 -21.85 3.62 3.90
C VAL A 291 -22.68 4.90 3.84
N GLU A 292 -22.65 5.64 2.74
CA GLU A 292 -23.34 6.95 2.61
C GLU A 292 -24.58 6.94 1.70
N ASP A 293 -24.98 5.78 1.18
CA ASP A 293 -26.17 5.67 0.31
C ASP A 293 -26.12 6.54 -0.95
N LEU A 294 -24.91 6.64 -1.53
CA LEU A 294 -24.66 7.46 -2.71
C LEU A 294 -25.19 6.77 -3.98
N SER A 295 -25.74 7.58 -4.89
CA SER A 295 -25.99 7.15 -6.26
C SER A 295 -24.69 7.01 -7.06
N ALA A 296 -24.74 6.29 -8.19
CA ALA A 296 -23.56 6.10 -9.03
C ALA A 296 -22.97 7.43 -9.57
N ALA A 297 -23.83 8.42 -9.85
CA ALA A 297 -23.40 9.75 -10.27
C ALA A 297 -22.72 10.55 -9.14
N GLU A 298 -23.25 10.46 -7.91
CA GLU A 298 -22.64 11.09 -6.73
C GLU A 298 -21.31 10.44 -6.37
N ALA A 299 -21.19 9.12 -6.52
CA ALA A 299 -19.96 8.38 -6.33
C ALA A 299 -18.85 8.83 -7.29
N LEU A 300 -19.19 8.97 -8.58
CA LEU A 300 -18.28 9.50 -9.60
C LEU A 300 -17.86 10.93 -9.26
N ALA A 301 -18.81 11.80 -8.91
CA ALA A 301 -18.52 13.18 -8.53
C ALA A 301 -17.60 13.25 -7.30
N LEU A 302 -17.86 12.43 -6.27
CA LEU A 302 -17.05 12.35 -5.06
C LEU A 302 -15.62 11.88 -5.35
N ALA A 303 -15.45 10.88 -6.24
CA ALA A 303 -14.15 10.40 -6.66
C ALA A 303 -13.37 11.52 -7.39
N MET A 304 -13.99 12.17 -8.38
CA MET A 304 -13.37 13.28 -9.13
C MET A 304 -13.01 14.47 -8.22
N GLN A 305 -13.87 14.84 -7.29
CA GLN A 305 -13.59 15.91 -6.33
C GLN A 305 -12.45 15.54 -5.38
N SER A 306 -12.39 14.29 -4.92
CA SER A 306 -11.32 13.81 -4.05
C SER A 306 -9.97 13.85 -4.77
N ARG A 307 -9.91 13.41 -6.02
CA ARG A 307 -8.69 13.52 -6.85
C ARG A 307 -8.32 14.97 -7.16
N ARG A 308 -9.29 15.86 -7.41
CA ARG A 308 -9.00 17.29 -7.61
C ARG A 308 -8.42 17.93 -6.35
N ALA A 309 -8.92 17.55 -5.17
CA ALA A 309 -8.35 17.98 -3.90
C ALA A 309 -6.91 17.48 -3.71
N HIS A 310 -6.61 16.25 -4.14
CA HIS A 310 -5.25 15.72 -4.14
C HIS A 310 -4.32 16.54 -5.05
N ALA A 311 -4.73 16.78 -6.31
CA ALA A 311 -4.00 17.62 -7.26
C ALA A 311 -3.70 19.02 -6.68
N ARG A 312 -4.69 19.67 -6.06
CA ARG A 312 -4.50 20.97 -5.36
C ARG A 312 -3.46 20.89 -4.23
N ALA A 313 -3.43 19.79 -3.48
CA ALA A 313 -2.46 19.59 -2.41
C ALA A 313 -1.03 19.43 -2.96
N ILE A 314 -0.86 18.71 -4.09
CA ILE A 314 0.43 18.60 -4.79
C ILE A 314 0.91 20.00 -5.23
N LEU A 315 0.04 20.76 -5.89
CA LEU A 315 0.36 22.10 -6.39
C LEU A 315 0.70 23.07 -5.24
N ARG A 316 -0.03 23.02 -4.12
CA ARG A 316 0.28 23.84 -2.93
C ARG A 316 1.68 23.56 -2.40
N ARG A 317 2.02 22.29 -2.22
CA ARG A 317 3.36 21.88 -1.74
C ARG A 317 4.47 22.24 -2.73
N GLY A 318 4.15 22.24 -4.04
CA GLY A 318 5.03 22.71 -5.10
C GLY A 318 5.32 24.20 -5.02
N ALA A 319 4.29 25.00 -4.81
CA ALA A 319 4.38 26.46 -4.71
C ALA A 319 5.11 26.93 -3.45
N GLU A 320 4.95 26.22 -2.32
CA GLU A 320 5.75 26.44 -1.10
C GLU A 320 7.25 26.10 -1.32
N GLY A 321 7.55 25.27 -2.32
CA GLY A 321 8.91 24.93 -2.70
C GLY A 321 9.64 26.10 -3.34
N LYS A 322 10.59 26.70 -2.62
CA LYS A 322 11.45 27.80 -3.14
C LYS A 322 12.33 27.42 -4.35
N THR A 323 12.45 26.14 -4.68
CA THR A 323 13.31 25.67 -5.77
C THR A 323 12.50 25.33 -7.01
N ARG A 324 13.02 25.74 -8.16
CA ARG A 324 12.50 25.43 -9.49
C ARG A 324 12.22 23.93 -9.70
N GLY A 325 13.10 23.06 -9.19
CA GLY A 325 12.94 21.60 -9.28
C GLY A 325 11.74 21.06 -8.49
N LYS A 326 11.39 21.68 -7.35
CA LYS A 326 10.19 21.29 -6.58
C LYS A 326 8.91 21.70 -7.29
N ALA A 327 8.88 22.91 -7.85
CA ALA A 327 7.75 23.39 -8.65
C ALA A 327 7.53 22.53 -9.90
N ALA A 328 8.60 22.22 -10.64
CA ALA A 328 8.51 21.36 -11.83
C ALA A 328 8.15 19.90 -11.48
N ASN A 329 8.60 19.36 -10.34
CA ASN A 329 8.15 18.05 -9.87
C ASN A 329 6.67 18.04 -9.47
N ALA A 330 6.20 19.10 -8.79
CA ALA A 330 4.78 19.22 -8.44
C ALA A 330 3.88 19.32 -9.67
N LEU A 331 4.28 20.10 -10.68
CA LEU A 331 3.55 20.19 -11.93
C LEU A 331 3.55 18.85 -12.67
N ALA A 332 4.72 18.22 -12.86
CA ALA A 332 4.82 16.91 -13.52
C ALA A 332 3.95 15.83 -12.83
N ARG A 333 3.93 15.82 -11.49
CA ARG A 333 3.06 14.93 -10.71
C ARG A 333 1.58 15.23 -10.89
N THR A 334 1.21 16.50 -10.96
CA THR A 334 -0.20 16.90 -11.17
C THR A 334 -0.69 16.51 -12.55
N LEU A 335 0.15 16.67 -13.58
CA LEU A 335 -0.17 16.27 -14.95
C LEU A 335 -0.30 14.73 -15.07
N LEU A 336 0.63 13.99 -14.47
CA LEU A 336 0.57 12.52 -14.42
C LEU A 336 -0.65 12.03 -13.61
N ASP A 337 -0.96 12.70 -12.51
CA ASP A 337 -2.12 12.40 -11.68
C ASP A 337 -3.44 12.62 -12.42
N ALA A 338 -3.54 13.69 -13.20
CA ALA A 338 -4.71 13.97 -14.02
C ALA A 338 -4.95 12.87 -15.05
N ARG A 339 -3.90 12.42 -15.75
CA ARG A 339 -3.95 11.32 -16.70
C ARG A 339 -4.31 9.97 -16.04
N ARG A 340 -3.73 9.67 -14.89
CA ARG A 340 -4.07 8.43 -14.15
C ARG A 340 -5.49 8.46 -13.62
N THR A 341 -5.97 9.63 -13.19
CA THR A 341 -7.34 9.79 -12.69
C THR A 341 -8.37 9.58 -13.79
N THR A 342 -8.13 10.03 -15.03
CA THR A 342 -9.04 9.76 -16.15
C THR A 342 -9.08 8.27 -16.51
N LEU A 343 -7.95 7.58 -16.45
CA LEU A 343 -7.89 6.12 -16.63
C LEU A 343 -8.59 5.37 -15.48
N LEU A 344 -8.41 5.81 -14.24
CA LEU A 344 -9.10 5.22 -13.09
C LEU A 344 -10.61 5.41 -13.21
N ALA A 345 -11.07 6.56 -13.71
CA ALA A 345 -12.49 6.82 -13.93
C ALA A 345 -13.09 5.83 -14.93
N SER A 346 -12.42 5.58 -16.07
CA SER A 346 -12.91 4.57 -17.02
C SER A 346 -12.90 3.17 -16.43
N GLN A 347 -11.83 2.77 -15.74
CA GLN A 347 -11.70 1.42 -15.17
C GLN A 347 -12.66 1.14 -14.00
N CYS A 348 -13.06 2.18 -13.24
CA CYS A 348 -13.95 2.01 -12.10
C CYS A 348 -15.44 2.13 -12.48
N PHE A 349 -15.77 3.04 -13.41
CA PHE A 349 -17.15 3.44 -13.70
C PHE A 349 -17.68 2.99 -15.08
N LEU A 350 -16.85 2.38 -15.93
CA LEU A 350 -17.32 1.70 -17.13
C LEU A 350 -17.27 0.17 -16.95
N PRO A 351 -18.18 -0.57 -17.61
CA PRO A 351 -18.07 -2.02 -17.67
C PRO A 351 -16.78 -2.40 -18.41
N GLY A 352 -15.93 -3.17 -17.75
CA GLY A 352 -14.70 -3.67 -18.35
C GLY A 352 -14.99 -4.75 -19.39
N ALA A 353 -14.22 -4.80 -20.46
CA ALA A 353 -14.05 -6.02 -21.23
C ALA A 353 -13.08 -6.90 -20.44
N ASP A 354 -13.60 -7.80 -19.61
CA ASP A 354 -12.75 -8.77 -18.93
C ASP A 354 -12.03 -9.66 -19.98
N ALA A 355 -10.79 -10.03 -19.70
CA ALA A 355 -9.92 -10.81 -20.58
C ALA A 355 -10.39 -12.26 -20.81
N ASP A 356 -11.35 -12.73 -20.02
CA ASP A 356 -12.10 -13.94 -20.28
C ASP A 356 -13.44 -13.55 -20.89
N GLY A 357 -13.71 -13.98 -22.13
CA GLY A 357 -14.88 -13.62 -22.94
C GLY A 357 -16.26 -14.06 -22.40
N GLY A 358 -16.45 -14.10 -21.08
CA GLY A 358 -17.73 -14.17 -20.42
C GLY A 358 -18.37 -12.79 -20.36
N VAL A 359 -19.41 -12.58 -21.15
CA VAL A 359 -20.35 -11.47 -20.96
C VAL A 359 -21.05 -11.71 -19.63
N SER A 360 -20.53 -11.18 -18.53
CA SER A 360 -21.27 -11.14 -17.28
C SER A 360 -21.18 -9.77 -16.61
N VAL A 361 -22.36 -9.15 -16.61
CA VAL A 361 -22.78 -7.97 -15.85
C VAL A 361 -22.27 -6.63 -16.39
N SER A 362 -23.20 -5.86 -16.97
CA SER A 362 -23.09 -4.45 -17.39
C SER A 362 -22.84 -3.46 -16.24
N VAL A 363 -22.36 -3.94 -15.09
CA VAL A 363 -22.20 -3.18 -13.86
C VAL A 363 -20.74 -2.75 -13.75
N PRO A 364 -20.46 -1.45 -13.57
CA PRO A 364 -19.10 -0.96 -13.43
C PRO A 364 -18.32 -1.65 -12.31
N ARG A 365 -16.98 -1.75 -12.45
CA ARG A 365 -16.11 -2.47 -11.51
C ARG A 365 -16.29 -2.05 -10.04
N ALA A 366 -16.46 -0.76 -9.77
CA ALA A 366 -16.71 -0.24 -8.42
C ALA A 366 -18.00 -0.78 -7.78
N PHE A 367 -18.96 -1.22 -8.59
CA PHE A 367 -20.20 -1.83 -8.13
C PHE A 367 -20.18 -3.36 -8.31
N ARG A 368 -19.29 -3.88 -9.16
CA ARG A 368 -19.05 -5.33 -9.27
C ARG A 368 -18.53 -5.89 -7.97
N ASP A 369 -17.62 -5.18 -7.29
CA ASP A 369 -17.08 -5.67 -6.01
C ASP A 369 -18.19 -5.77 -4.94
N ILE A 370 -19.20 -4.90 -4.98
CA ILE A 370 -20.39 -4.95 -4.11
C ILE A 370 -21.27 -6.19 -4.43
N VAL A 371 -21.40 -6.53 -5.71
CA VAL A 371 -22.23 -7.67 -6.18
C VAL A 371 -21.48 -9.00 -6.10
N GLY A 372 -20.17 -9.00 -6.33
CA GLY A 372 -19.30 -10.16 -6.39
C GLY A 372 -19.14 -10.84 -5.03
N SER A 373 -19.12 -10.06 -3.94
CA SER A 373 -19.23 -10.58 -2.57
C SER A 373 -20.52 -11.40 -2.36
N SER A 374 -21.58 -11.10 -3.11
CA SER A 374 -22.91 -11.70 -2.98
C SER A 374 -23.25 -12.79 -3.99
N SER A 375 -22.27 -13.29 -4.79
CA SER A 375 -22.52 -14.20 -5.92
C SER A 375 -23.62 -15.24 -5.62
N GLY A 376 -24.63 -15.31 -6.50
CA GLY A 376 -25.89 -16.05 -6.32
C GLY A 376 -25.77 -17.58 -6.31
N SER A 377 -24.58 -18.10 -6.03
CA SER A 377 -24.36 -19.51 -5.73
C SER A 377 -24.72 -19.77 -4.26
N GLU A 378 -25.29 -20.94 -3.96
CA GLU A 378 -25.46 -21.44 -2.58
C GLU A 378 -24.14 -21.37 -1.79
N GLU A 379 -23.01 -21.47 -2.47
CA GLU A 379 -21.67 -21.33 -1.89
C GLU A 379 -21.34 -19.91 -1.46
N GLY A 380 -21.86 -18.89 -2.15
CA GLY A 380 -21.78 -17.51 -1.72
C GLY A 380 -22.54 -17.29 -0.41
N THR A 381 -23.75 -17.86 -0.31
CA THR A 381 -24.55 -17.74 0.92
C THR A 381 -23.84 -18.44 2.08
N ARG A 382 -23.25 -19.62 1.84
CA ARG A 382 -22.43 -20.32 2.86
C ARG A 382 -21.24 -19.49 3.31
N ARG A 383 -20.53 -18.84 2.39
CA ARG A 383 -19.41 -17.94 2.75
C ARG A 383 -19.88 -16.77 3.62
N GLU A 384 -20.95 -16.07 3.25
CA GLU A 384 -21.47 -14.97 4.08
C GLU A 384 -21.98 -15.44 5.46
N MET A 385 -22.57 -16.63 5.55
CA MET A 385 -22.91 -17.22 6.85
C MET A 385 -21.65 -17.44 7.70
N ASP A 386 -20.60 -18.01 7.12
CA ASP A 386 -19.36 -18.37 7.83
C ASP A 386 -18.46 -17.15 8.14
N THR A 387 -18.51 -16.10 7.32
CA THR A 387 -17.64 -14.92 7.48
C THR A 387 -18.33 -13.73 8.12
N SER A 388 -19.59 -13.47 7.74
CA SER A 388 -20.29 -12.23 8.04
C SER A 388 -21.40 -12.39 9.07
N PHE A 389 -21.92 -13.59 9.32
CA PHE A 389 -22.95 -13.86 10.33
C PHE A 389 -22.63 -15.07 11.24
N ALA A 390 -21.36 -15.43 11.37
CA ALA A 390 -20.93 -16.53 12.22
C ALA A 390 -21.38 -16.31 13.68
N GLY A 391 -22.06 -17.32 14.24
CA GLY A 391 -22.54 -17.28 15.62
C GLY A 391 -23.88 -16.56 15.84
N VAL A 392 -24.55 -16.11 14.77
CA VAL A 392 -25.97 -15.71 14.83
C VAL A 392 -26.85 -16.98 14.85
N ALA A 393 -27.98 -16.98 15.55
CA ALA A 393 -28.84 -18.15 15.67
C ALA A 393 -29.44 -18.61 14.33
N VAL A 394 -29.70 -17.67 13.41
CA VAL A 394 -30.21 -17.95 12.06
C VAL A 394 -29.38 -17.22 10.99
N PRO A 395 -28.12 -17.66 10.71
CA PRO A 395 -27.23 -16.98 9.79
C PRO A 395 -27.76 -16.95 8.35
N LYS A 396 -28.46 -18.03 7.93
CA LYS A 396 -29.07 -18.15 6.59
C LYS A 396 -30.03 -17.01 6.28
N ARG A 397 -30.99 -16.79 7.18
CA ARG A 397 -32.02 -15.75 7.03
C ARG A 397 -31.42 -14.35 7.01
N GLU A 398 -30.42 -14.07 7.85
CA GLU A 398 -29.74 -12.76 7.84
C GLU A 398 -28.90 -12.56 6.57
N ALA A 399 -28.23 -13.61 6.08
CA ALA A 399 -27.50 -13.59 4.82
C ALA A 399 -28.44 -13.35 3.62
N GLU A 400 -29.58 -14.04 3.56
CA GLU A 400 -30.58 -13.85 2.49
C GLU A 400 -31.20 -12.45 2.50
N ARG A 401 -31.56 -11.93 3.68
CA ARG A 401 -32.06 -10.55 3.84
C ARG A 401 -31.04 -9.53 3.36
N ARG A 402 -29.78 -9.72 3.74
CA ARG A 402 -28.68 -8.86 3.29
C ARG A 402 -28.50 -8.95 1.79
N ARG A 403 -28.49 -10.16 1.21
CA ARG A 403 -28.40 -10.38 -0.23
C ARG A 403 -29.51 -9.65 -0.97
N ALA A 404 -30.76 -9.82 -0.56
CA ALA A 404 -31.89 -9.15 -1.20
C ALA A 404 -31.73 -7.63 -1.19
N ARG A 405 -31.24 -7.04 -0.08
CA ARG A 405 -30.95 -5.60 -0.01
C ARG A 405 -29.78 -5.19 -0.91
N VAL A 406 -28.68 -5.96 -0.90
CA VAL A 406 -27.50 -5.69 -1.72
C VAL A 406 -27.83 -5.81 -3.21
N GLU A 407 -28.62 -6.80 -3.61
CA GLU A 407 -29.08 -7.01 -4.98
C GLU A 407 -30.06 -5.91 -5.44
N ALA A 408 -31.02 -5.53 -4.59
CA ALA A 408 -31.91 -4.40 -4.86
C ALA A 408 -31.13 -3.07 -5.03
N ARG A 409 -30.09 -2.88 -4.22
CA ARG A 409 -29.20 -1.73 -4.33
C ARG A 409 -28.33 -1.79 -5.59
N ALA A 410 -27.81 -2.96 -5.92
CA ALA A 410 -27.02 -3.16 -7.13
C ALA A 410 -27.83 -2.92 -8.39
N THR A 411 -29.08 -3.39 -8.44
CA THR A 411 -30.00 -3.10 -9.55
C THR A 411 -30.35 -1.62 -9.62
N ALA A 412 -30.55 -0.94 -8.49
CA ALA A 412 -30.73 0.52 -8.46
C ALA A 412 -29.50 1.29 -8.97
N LEU A 413 -28.28 0.83 -8.63
CA LEU A 413 -27.03 1.41 -9.12
C LEU A 413 -26.79 1.11 -10.61
N ALA A 414 -27.16 -0.08 -11.08
CA ALA A 414 -27.03 -0.50 -12.47
C ALA A 414 -27.98 0.27 -13.40
N THR A 415 -29.24 0.45 -12.99
CA THR A 415 -30.25 1.19 -13.76
C THR A 415 -29.90 2.68 -13.90
N ARG A 416 -29.17 3.24 -12.93
CA ARG A 416 -28.72 4.64 -12.91
C ARG A 416 -27.21 4.78 -13.08
N ALA A 417 -26.56 3.80 -13.72
CA ALA A 417 -25.13 3.83 -13.96
C ALA A 417 -24.78 4.96 -14.95
N PRO A 418 -23.68 5.70 -14.72
CA PRO A 418 -23.25 6.75 -15.63
C PRO A 418 -22.88 6.14 -16.98
N SER A 419 -23.38 6.74 -18.07
CA SER A 419 -23.00 6.33 -19.41
C SER A 419 -21.54 6.70 -19.70
N ARG A 420 -20.95 6.12 -20.77
CA ARG A 420 -19.61 6.51 -21.25
C ARG A 420 -19.48 8.03 -21.46
N ARG A 421 -20.55 8.67 -21.94
CA ARG A 421 -20.62 10.11 -22.13
C ARG A 421 -20.58 10.88 -20.81
N ASP A 422 -21.28 10.39 -19.79
CA ASP A 422 -21.31 11.04 -18.47
C ASP A 422 -19.94 10.95 -17.78
N VAL A 423 -19.28 9.79 -17.89
CA VAL A 423 -17.92 9.59 -17.38
C VAL A 423 -16.92 10.49 -18.11
N ALA A 424 -17.02 10.59 -19.44
CA ALA A 424 -16.18 11.49 -20.24
C ALA A 424 -16.41 12.96 -19.86
N ALA A 425 -17.67 13.40 -19.74
CA ALA A 425 -18.01 14.77 -19.31
C ALA A 425 -17.50 15.08 -17.90
N ALA A 426 -17.58 14.12 -16.97
CA ALA A 426 -17.02 14.27 -15.62
C ALA A 426 -15.49 14.40 -15.65
N CYS A 427 -14.81 13.64 -16.52
CA CYS A 427 -13.37 13.74 -16.74
C CYS A 427 -12.97 15.09 -17.34
N GLU A 428 -13.70 15.58 -18.34
CA GLU A 428 -13.47 16.92 -18.93
C GLU A 428 -13.67 18.04 -17.91
N ALA A 429 -14.73 17.96 -17.10
CA ALA A 429 -14.98 18.92 -16.02
C ALA A 429 -13.88 18.86 -14.94
N TYR A 430 -13.40 17.66 -14.60
CA TYR A 430 -12.25 17.48 -13.71
C TYR A 430 -10.98 18.11 -14.29
N LEU A 431 -10.64 17.83 -15.55
CA LEU A 431 -9.45 18.36 -16.23
C LEU A 431 -9.50 19.90 -16.32
N THR A 432 -10.64 20.46 -16.73
CA THR A 432 -10.86 21.91 -16.74
C THR A 432 -10.64 22.50 -15.35
N GLY A 433 -11.16 21.84 -14.33
CA GLY A 433 -10.97 22.24 -12.95
C GLY A 433 -9.52 22.18 -12.47
N VAL A 434 -8.75 21.17 -12.87
CA VAL A 434 -7.31 21.07 -12.56
C VAL A 434 -6.54 22.17 -13.30
N ALA A 435 -6.88 22.49 -14.55
CA ALA A 435 -6.25 23.58 -15.31
C ALA A 435 -6.43 24.94 -14.62
N GLU A 436 -7.62 25.22 -14.10
CA GLU A 436 -7.88 26.42 -13.28
C GLU A 436 -7.04 26.44 -12.00
N ASP A 437 -6.87 25.30 -11.34
CA ASP A 437 -6.08 25.19 -10.12
C ASP A 437 -4.58 25.38 -10.40
N VAL A 438 -4.08 24.90 -11.55
CA VAL A 438 -2.71 25.16 -12.05
C VAL A 438 -2.55 26.65 -12.37
N ALA A 439 -3.47 27.27 -13.09
CA ALA A 439 -3.43 28.71 -13.38
C ALA A 439 -3.39 29.54 -12.10
N ARG A 440 -4.27 29.23 -11.13
CA ARG A 440 -4.28 29.89 -9.82
C ARG A 440 -2.96 29.68 -9.06
N ALA A 441 -2.36 28.49 -9.15
CA ALA A 441 -1.07 28.22 -8.51
C ALA A 441 0.08 29.04 -9.13
N VAL A 442 0.03 29.28 -10.45
CA VAL A 442 1.02 30.10 -11.16
C VAL A 442 0.84 31.59 -10.80
N GLU A 443 -0.38 32.11 -10.89
CA GLU A 443 -0.67 33.54 -10.68
C GLU A 443 -0.59 33.97 -9.22
N SER A 444 -1.28 33.26 -8.33
CA SER A 444 -1.48 33.70 -6.94
C SER A 444 -0.46 33.13 -5.95
N ARG A 445 0.04 31.91 -6.23
CA ARG A 445 0.96 31.19 -5.31
C ARG A 445 2.41 31.19 -5.78
N GLY A 446 2.69 31.76 -6.95
CA GLY A 446 4.05 31.96 -7.41
C GLY A 446 4.78 30.67 -7.80
N LEU A 447 4.07 29.65 -8.31
CA LEU A 447 4.70 28.40 -8.77
C LEU A 447 5.85 28.65 -9.77
N LEU A 448 5.74 29.69 -10.59
CA LEU A 448 6.75 30.12 -11.57
C LEU A 448 7.56 31.36 -11.14
N ASN A 449 7.46 31.81 -9.88
CA ASN A 449 8.23 32.99 -9.41
C ASN A 449 9.75 32.76 -9.42
N SER A 450 10.17 31.49 -9.35
CA SER A 450 11.59 31.12 -9.48
C SER A 450 12.13 31.27 -10.90
N VAL A 451 11.26 31.43 -11.90
CA VAL A 451 11.63 31.58 -13.32
C VAL A 451 11.69 33.07 -13.67
N ARG A 452 12.89 33.53 -14.02
CA ARG A 452 13.20 34.95 -14.30
C ARG A 452 13.44 35.24 -15.78
N SER A 453 13.70 34.22 -16.59
CA SER A 453 13.98 34.38 -18.03
C SER A 453 13.15 33.44 -18.91
N LEU A 454 12.99 33.79 -20.19
CA LEU A 454 12.35 32.94 -21.19
C LEU A 454 13.11 31.63 -21.41
N GLY A 455 14.44 31.67 -21.37
CA GLY A 455 15.29 30.48 -21.46
C GLY A 455 15.09 29.53 -20.27
N GLU A 456 14.96 30.08 -19.06
CA GLU A 456 14.57 29.30 -17.89
C GLU A 456 13.16 28.72 -18.05
N LEU A 457 12.18 29.46 -18.58
CA LEU A 457 10.83 28.93 -18.77
C LEU A 457 10.83 27.72 -19.72
N ALA A 458 11.53 27.82 -20.86
CA ALA A 458 11.69 26.71 -21.79
C ALA A 458 12.42 25.51 -21.17
N ALA A 459 13.46 25.77 -20.36
CA ALA A 459 14.12 24.71 -19.60
C ALA A 459 13.18 24.09 -18.56
N PHE A 460 12.23 24.85 -17.99
CA PHE A 460 11.28 24.37 -16.98
C PHE A 460 10.32 23.37 -17.61
N GLU A 461 9.76 23.75 -18.75
CA GLU A 461 8.91 22.89 -19.56
C GLU A 461 9.61 21.57 -19.91
N LYS A 462 10.85 21.63 -20.43
CA LYS A 462 11.66 20.44 -20.72
C LYS A 462 11.92 19.57 -19.49
N ASP A 463 12.10 20.18 -18.31
CA ASP A 463 12.31 19.45 -17.06
C ASP A 463 11.01 18.79 -16.56
N VAL A 464 9.85 19.41 -16.80
CA VAL A 464 8.53 18.84 -16.51
C VAL A 464 8.23 17.65 -17.42
N THR A 465 8.38 17.80 -18.75
CA THR A 465 8.16 16.70 -19.70
C THR A 465 9.11 15.53 -19.45
N ARG A 466 10.40 15.79 -19.23
CA ARG A 466 11.37 14.73 -18.86
C ARG A 466 10.99 14.01 -17.57
N ARG A 467 10.41 14.71 -16.59
CA ARG A 467 9.93 14.07 -15.35
C ARG A 467 8.67 13.25 -15.56
N MET A 468 7.77 13.69 -16.44
CA MET A 468 6.59 12.89 -16.81
C MET A 468 7.01 11.61 -17.53
N GLU A 469 7.92 11.70 -18.51
CA GLU A 469 8.43 10.53 -19.25
C GLU A 469 9.11 9.53 -18.32
N ARG A 470 9.97 10.00 -17.39
CA ARG A 470 10.61 9.13 -16.40
C ARG A 470 9.63 8.49 -15.42
N ALA A 471 8.57 9.20 -15.05
CA ALA A 471 7.58 8.71 -14.10
C ALA A 471 6.51 7.81 -14.75
N GLY A 472 6.32 7.92 -16.07
CA GLY A 472 5.47 7.06 -16.89
C GLY A 472 6.20 5.83 -17.47
N GLY A 473 7.52 5.90 -17.67
CA GLY A 473 8.34 4.84 -18.28
C GLY A 473 9.15 4.05 -17.26
N GLY A 474 8.52 3.08 -16.60
CA GLY A 474 9.20 2.03 -15.85
C GLY A 474 9.63 0.88 -16.77
N GLY A 475 10.67 1.08 -17.59
CA GLY A 475 11.24 0.04 -18.45
C GLY A 475 11.65 0.58 -19.81
N GLY A 476 12.87 0.27 -20.25
CA GLY A 476 13.51 0.80 -21.47
C GLY A 476 12.90 0.31 -22.79
N GLY A 477 11.60 0.54 -23.01
CA GLY A 477 10.90 0.33 -24.28
C GLY A 477 10.71 1.65 -25.03
N LYS A 478 10.78 1.59 -26.36
CA LYS A 478 10.56 2.71 -27.31
C LYS A 478 9.25 3.49 -27.04
N PRO A 479 9.14 4.74 -27.52
CA PRO A 479 7.93 5.56 -27.41
C PRO A 479 6.86 5.05 -28.39
N GLY A 480 6.24 3.92 -28.06
CA GLY A 480 4.89 3.62 -28.53
C GLY A 480 3.92 4.30 -27.57
N ALA A 481 2.78 4.80 -28.07
CA ALA A 481 1.68 5.24 -27.22
C ALA A 481 1.38 4.11 -26.22
N SER A 482 1.56 4.35 -24.93
CA SER A 482 1.27 3.31 -23.95
C SER A 482 -0.22 2.99 -24.00
N ASP A 483 -0.63 1.75 -23.73
CA ASP A 483 -2.04 1.33 -23.77
C ASP A 483 -2.95 2.26 -22.92
N GLU A 484 -2.38 2.89 -21.90
CA GLU A 484 -3.04 3.93 -21.10
C GLU A 484 -3.40 5.19 -21.90
N ASP A 485 -2.54 5.65 -22.83
CA ASP A 485 -2.82 6.79 -23.71
C ASP A 485 -3.93 6.48 -24.70
N LEU A 486 -3.96 5.25 -25.21
CA LEU A 486 -5.02 4.78 -26.11
C LEU A 486 -6.36 4.71 -25.36
N ALA A 487 -6.38 4.19 -24.13
CA ALA A 487 -7.60 4.11 -23.33
C ALA A 487 -8.15 5.50 -22.95
N VAL A 488 -7.28 6.46 -22.62
CA VAL A 488 -7.70 7.84 -22.33
C VAL A 488 -8.19 8.54 -23.61
N SER A 489 -7.50 8.34 -24.73
CA SER A 489 -7.92 8.90 -26.02
C SER A 489 -9.24 8.31 -26.52
N ASP A 490 -9.48 7.02 -26.28
CA ASP A 490 -10.75 6.37 -26.60
C ASP A 490 -11.86 6.99 -25.74
N LEU A 491 -11.64 7.16 -24.43
CA LEU A 491 -12.64 7.75 -23.53
C LEU A 491 -13.03 9.18 -23.92
N LEU A 492 -12.04 10.04 -24.18
CA LEU A 492 -12.24 11.47 -24.44
C LEU A 492 -12.50 11.79 -25.92
N GLY A 493 -12.29 10.84 -26.83
CA GLY A 493 -12.35 11.05 -28.28
C GLY A 493 -11.21 11.91 -28.86
N THR A 494 -10.28 12.37 -28.02
CA THR A 494 -9.11 13.17 -28.39
C THR A 494 -7.89 12.75 -27.58
N ALA A 495 -6.71 12.78 -28.19
CA ALA A 495 -5.46 12.53 -27.48
C ALA A 495 -5.24 13.60 -26.41
N LEU A 496 -5.06 13.17 -25.15
CA LEU A 496 -4.83 14.09 -24.04
C LEU A 496 -3.38 14.55 -24.02
N ASP A 497 -3.08 15.68 -24.64
CA ASP A 497 -1.85 16.42 -24.34
C ASP A 497 -2.00 17.08 -22.96
N ALA A 498 -1.57 16.38 -21.92
CA ALA A 498 -1.71 16.84 -20.54
C ALA A 498 -1.04 18.20 -20.31
N PHE A 499 0.10 18.47 -20.97
CA PHE A 499 0.78 19.76 -20.82
C PHE A 499 0.02 20.86 -21.56
N GLY A 500 -0.38 20.62 -22.82
CA GLY A 500 -1.22 21.52 -23.60
C GLY A 500 -2.53 21.89 -22.88
N ALA A 501 -3.26 20.88 -22.43
CA ALA A 501 -4.57 21.05 -21.81
C ALA A 501 -4.52 21.78 -20.45
N LEU A 502 -3.51 21.50 -19.61
CA LEU A 502 -3.50 21.95 -18.21
C LEU A 502 -2.53 23.11 -17.94
N ALA A 503 -1.45 23.25 -18.71
CA ALA A 503 -0.34 24.15 -18.38
C ALA A 503 -0.05 25.20 -19.47
N GLU A 504 -0.46 25.02 -20.72
CA GLU A 504 -0.10 25.95 -21.81
C GLU A 504 -0.58 27.37 -21.55
N LYS A 505 -1.87 27.56 -21.22
CA LYS A 505 -2.45 28.89 -20.95
C LYS A 505 -1.67 29.70 -19.90
N PRO A 506 -1.43 29.18 -18.67
CA PRO A 506 -0.69 29.93 -17.67
C PRO A 506 0.79 30.14 -18.03
N PHE A 507 1.41 29.21 -18.78
CA PHE A 507 2.79 29.38 -19.25
C PHE A 507 2.91 30.47 -20.30
N VAL A 508 1.99 30.53 -21.27
CA VAL A 508 1.94 31.59 -22.28
C VAL A 508 1.70 32.95 -21.62
N GLN A 509 0.81 33.03 -20.63
CA GLN A 509 0.60 34.26 -19.85
C GLN A 509 1.87 34.69 -19.11
N ARG A 510 2.58 33.76 -18.46
CA ARG A 510 3.85 34.06 -17.79
C ARG A 510 4.93 34.48 -18.79
N ALA A 511 5.02 33.83 -19.95
CA ALA A 511 5.94 34.20 -21.02
C ALA A 511 5.67 35.62 -21.53
N ARG A 512 4.39 35.98 -21.74
CA ARG A 512 3.97 37.34 -22.12
C ARG A 512 4.34 38.37 -21.05
N ALA A 513 4.20 38.05 -19.77
CA ALA A 513 4.61 38.92 -18.68
C ALA A 513 6.14 39.15 -18.68
N LEU A 514 6.93 38.08 -18.78
CA LEU A 514 8.39 38.17 -18.85
C LEU A 514 8.87 38.93 -20.09
N LEU A 515 8.20 38.75 -21.25
CA LEU A 515 8.48 39.51 -22.47
C LEU A 515 8.16 41.00 -22.27
N ARG A 516 7.03 41.32 -21.63
CA ARG A 516 6.67 42.71 -21.34
C ARG A 516 7.67 43.36 -20.39
N ASP A 517 8.11 42.65 -19.36
CA ASP A 517 9.13 43.14 -18.42
C ASP A 517 10.47 43.36 -19.12
N ALA A 518 10.89 42.43 -19.99
CA ALA A 518 12.13 42.55 -20.76
C ALA A 518 12.10 43.68 -21.81
N LEU A 519 10.94 43.91 -22.43
CA LEU A 519 10.74 44.97 -23.42
C LEU A 519 10.46 46.34 -22.79
N SER A 520 9.97 46.37 -21.55
CA SER A 520 9.90 47.62 -20.80
C SER A 520 11.33 48.09 -20.53
N HIS A 521 11.73 49.23 -21.10
CA HIS A 521 13.06 49.82 -20.85
C HIS A 521 13.23 50.35 -19.41
N ALA A 522 12.29 50.08 -18.51
CA ALA A 522 12.31 50.57 -17.13
C ALA A 522 13.49 50.06 -16.29
N PRO A 523 13.87 48.77 -16.32
CA PRO A 523 15.01 48.28 -15.55
C PRO A 523 16.35 48.70 -16.17
N THR A 524 16.43 48.82 -17.50
CA THR A 524 17.63 49.34 -18.19
C THR A 524 17.81 50.83 -17.93
N ARG A 525 16.74 51.62 -17.99
CA ARG A 525 16.77 53.05 -17.65
C ARG A 525 17.09 53.27 -16.17
N ALA A 526 16.48 52.52 -15.25
CA ALA A 526 16.79 52.60 -13.83
C ALA A 526 18.23 52.15 -13.50
N ALA A 527 18.74 51.12 -14.18
CA ALA A 527 20.14 50.68 -14.03
C ALA A 527 21.12 51.72 -14.59
N ILE A 528 20.79 52.35 -15.72
CA ILE A 528 21.57 53.45 -16.30
C ILE A 528 21.52 54.67 -15.38
N ASP A 529 20.35 55.06 -14.86
CA ASP A 529 20.20 56.19 -13.93
C ASP A 529 20.92 55.93 -12.60
N ALA A 530 20.92 54.69 -12.10
CA ALA A 530 21.68 54.30 -10.92
C ALA A 530 23.20 54.30 -11.16
N ALA A 531 23.65 53.82 -12.33
CA ALA A 531 25.06 53.86 -12.72
C ALA A 531 25.54 55.31 -12.91
N LEU A 532 24.72 56.17 -13.54
CA LEU A 532 24.99 57.60 -13.69
C LEU A 532 25.08 58.29 -12.33
N LYS A 533 24.14 58.01 -11.41
CA LYS A 533 24.20 58.52 -10.03
C LYS A 533 25.47 58.09 -9.30
N ALA A 534 25.83 56.81 -9.39
CA ALA A 534 27.05 56.28 -8.78
C ALA A 534 28.31 56.97 -9.34
N THR A 535 28.39 57.21 -10.65
CA THR A 535 29.50 57.95 -11.27
C THR A 535 29.55 59.42 -10.87
N THR A 536 28.40 60.10 -10.73
CA THR A 536 28.37 61.49 -10.27
C THR A 536 28.77 61.63 -8.79
N THR A 537 28.41 60.67 -7.93
CA THR A 537 28.89 60.64 -6.54
C THR A 537 30.38 60.33 -6.43
N ALA A 538 30.93 59.50 -7.32
CA ALA A 538 32.36 59.23 -7.38
C ALA A 538 33.16 60.47 -7.88
N ALA A 539 32.61 61.22 -8.83
CA ALA A 539 33.20 62.47 -9.31
C ALA A 539 33.15 63.61 -8.26
N ALA A 540 32.13 63.64 -7.39
CA ALA A 540 32.02 64.60 -6.30
C ALA A 540 32.92 64.27 -5.08
N ALA A 541 33.45 63.06 -4.99
CA ALA A 541 34.31 62.60 -3.89
C ALA A 541 35.81 62.65 -4.22
N ALA A 542 36.21 63.13 -5.40
CA ALA A 542 37.61 63.38 -5.73
C ALA A 542 38.08 64.68 -5.03
N PRO A 543 39.04 64.63 -4.10
CA PRO A 543 39.58 65.83 -3.48
C PRO A 543 40.40 66.60 -4.53
N ALA A 544 40.09 67.89 -4.69
CA ALA A 544 40.97 68.81 -5.41
C ALA A 544 42.28 68.95 -4.61
N ALA A 545 43.38 68.52 -5.25
CA ALA A 545 44.79 68.85 -4.99
C ALA A 545 45.29 68.85 -3.54
#